data_AF-A0A4Y9J3I0-F1
#
_entry.id   AF-A0A4Y9J3I0-F1
#
_cell.length_a   1.000
_cell.length_b   1.000
_cell.length_c   1.000
_cell.angle_alpha   90.00
_cell.angle_beta   90.00
_cell.angle_gamma   90.00
#
_symmetry.space_group_name_H-M   'P 1'
#
loop_
_entity.id
_entity.type
_entity.pdbx_description
1 polymer ?
#
loop_
_entity_poly.entity_id
_entity_poly.type
_entity_poly.pdbx_seq_one_letter_code
_entity_poly.pdbx_strand_id
1 'polypeptide(L)'
;FAEGVSALVQQLRASGHRVWLVKEVPLQAFNVPYRLSRLAMLGRPTDREGLPLAEHVERQAYISSVFERIAAADPGVQLMDPAPKLCETNGWCRVERDGQSLYTDDNHLSAVGTRYVEGFLEPFFHT
;
A
#
# COMPACT_ATOMS: atom_id res chain seq x y z
N PHE A 1 -15.79 11.61 3.76
CA PHE A 1 -15.09 10.44 3.19
C PHE A 1 -15.80 9.13 3.54
N ALA A 2 -15.83 8.72 4.83
CA ALA A 2 -16.36 7.40 5.23
C ALA A 2 -17.80 7.12 4.75
N GLU A 3 -18.72 8.07 4.93
CA GLU A 3 -20.10 7.94 4.44
C GLU A 3 -20.18 7.72 2.93
N GLY A 4 -19.35 8.46 2.17
CA GLY A 4 -19.32 8.34 0.70
C GLY A 4 -18.80 6.98 0.24
N VAL A 5 -17.74 6.46 0.86
CA VAL A 5 -17.24 5.11 0.55
C VAL A 5 -18.26 4.06 0.94
N SER A 6 -18.86 4.14 2.13
CA SER A 6 -19.89 3.19 2.55
C SER A 6 -21.08 3.17 1.61
N ALA A 7 -21.57 4.34 1.19
CA ALA A 7 -22.69 4.44 0.24
C ALA A 7 -22.34 3.84 -1.13
N LEU A 8 -21.13 4.11 -1.64
CA LEU A 8 -20.65 3.52 -2.89
C LEU A 8 -20.55 2.00 -2.80
N VAL A 9 -19.98 1.47 -1.71
CA VAL A 9 -19.87 0.02 -1.49
C VAL A 9 -21.28 -0.60 -1.45
N GLN A 10 -22.21 -0.03 -0.69
CA GLN A 10 -23.59 -0.51 -0.63
C GLN A 10 -24.26 -0.51 -2.02
N GLN A 11 -24.05 0.54 -2.82
CA GLN A 11 -24.59 0.60 -4.19
C GLN A 11 -24.01 -0.50 -5.09
N LEU A 12 -22.69 -0.73 -5.05
CA LEU A 12 -22.03 -1.79 -5.83
C LEU A 12 -22.54 -3.18 -5.42
N ARG A 13 -22.66 -3.41 -4.11
CA ARG A 13 -23.14 -4.66 -3.52
C ARG A 13 -24.61 -4.94 -3.84
N ALA A 14 -25.48 -3.93 -3.75
CA ALA A 14 -26.89 -4.04 -4.16
C ALA A 14 -27.05 -4.32 -5.65
N SER A 15 -26.06 -3.94 -6.47
CA SER A 15 -26.01 -4.23 -7.91
C SER A 15 -25.38 -5.59 -8.25
N GLY A 16 -25.09 -6.43 -7.25
CA GLY A 16 -24.57 -7.78 -7.43
C GLY A 16 -23.05 -7.89 -7.61
N HIS A 17 -22.29 -6.80 -7.45
CA HIS A 17 -20.83 -6.82 -7.59
C HIS A 17 -20.16 -7.26 -6.31
N ARG A 18 -19.07 -8.02 -6.40
CA ARG A 18 -18.13 -8.22 -5.30
C ARG A 18 -17.26 -6.98 -5.15
N VAL A 19 -16.93 -6.61 -3.92
CA VAL A 19 -16.15 -5.40 -3.65
C VAL A 19 -14.89 -5.77 -2.89
N TRP A 20 -13.77 -5.23 -3.33
CA TRP A 20 -12.48 -5.36 -2.67
C TRP A 20 -11.98 -3.96 -2.33
N LEU A 21 -11.74 -3.71 -1.05
CA LEU A 21 -11.15 -2.47 -0.57
C LEU A 21 -9.64 -2.69 -0.39
N VAL A 22 -8.84 -1.97 -1.18
CA VAL A 22 -7.38 -2.07 -1.15
C VAL A 22 -6.82 -0.98 -0.25
N LYS A 23 -6.06 -1.36 0.78
CA LYS A 23 -5.35 -0.44 1.68
C LYS A 23 -4.21 0.29 0.95
N GLU A 24 -3.82 1.46 1.47
CA GLU A 24 -2.74 2.25 0.87
C GLU A 24 -1.37 1.58 1.03
N VAL A 25 -0.45 1.88 0.11
CA VAL A 25 0.99 1.62 0.32
C VAL A 25 1.59 2.62 1.34
N PRO A 26 2.77 2.34 1.92
CA PRO A 26 3.45 3.27 2.81
C PRO A 26 3.81 4.62 2.16
N LEU A 27 3.26 5.71 2.68
CA LEU A 27 3.64 7.09 2.30
C LEU A 27 5.03 7.41 2.85
N GLN A 28 5.96 7.76 1.97
CA GLN A 28 7.31 8.15 2.33
C GLN A 28 7.39 9.63 2.71
N ALA A 29 8.33 9.98 3.59
CA ALA A 29 8.55 11.37 4.01
C ALA A 29 9.32 12.21 2.97
N PHE A 30 9.69 11.62 1.83
CA PHE A 30 10.54 12.24 0.82
C PHE A 30 10.21 11.66 -0.57
N ASN A 31 10.54 12.43 -1.62
CA ASN A 31 10.54 11.90 -2.99
C ASN A 31 11.61 10.81 -3.12
N VAL A 32 11.18 9.56 -3.30
CA VAL A 32 12.07 8.40 -3.24
C VAL A 32 13.12 8.42 -4.35
N PRO A 33 12.78 8.57 -5.65
CA PRO A 33 13.81 8.60 -6.70
C PRO A 33 14.86 9.70 -6.49
N TYR A 34 14.43 10.87 -6.04
CA TYR A 34 15.35 11.97 -5.74
C TYR A 34 16.31 11.59 -4.61
N ARG A 35 15.81 11.04 -3.51
CA ARG A 35 16.65 10.62 -2.37
C ARG A 35 17.65 9.53 -2.77
N LEU A 36 17.17 8.49 -3.44
CA LEU A 36 18.00 7.34 -3.84
C LEU A 36 19.10 7.74 -4.84
N SER A 37 18.76 8.54 -5.85
CA SER A 37 19.75 9.02 -6.83
C SER A 37 20.85 9.86 -6.18
N ARG A 38 20.51 10.74 -5.23
CA ARG A 38 21.49 11.53 -4.48
C ARG A 38 22.42 10.67 -3.63
N LEU A 39 21.90 9.61 -3.00
CA LEU A 39 22.74 8.68 -2.23
C LEU A 39 23.69 7.91 -3.15
N ALA A 40 23.19 7.38 -4.26
CA ALA A 40 23.98 6.66 -5.25
C ALA A 40 25.11 7.53 -5.83
N MET A 41 24.82 8.79 -6.17
CA MET A 41 25.83 9.76 -6.64
C MET A 41 26.94 10.02 -5.62
N LEU A 42 26.64 9.91 -4.34
CA LEU A 42 27.59 10.08 -3.24
C LEU A 42 28.29 8.77 -2.82
N GLY A 43 28.03 7.66 -3.52
CA GLY A 43 28.53 6.33 -3.15
C GLY A 43 27.98 5.83 -1.80
N ARG A 44 26.80 6.31 -1.39
CA ARG A 44 26.17 5.94 -0.13
C ARG A 44 25.15 4.81 -0.34
N PRO A 45 24.92 3.94 0.68
CA PRO A 45 23.91 2.89 0.58
C PRO A 45 22.50 3.44 0.34
N THR A 46 21.74 2.77 -0.52
CA THR A 46 20.34 3.08 -0.87
C THR A 46 19.33 2.13 -0.22
N ASP A 47 19.79 0.92 0.13
CA ASP A 47 19.02 -0.21 0.61
C ASP A 47 18.52 -0.06 2.06
N ARG A 48 18.85 1.07 2.70
CA ARG A 48 18.50 1.42 4.08
C ARG A 48 17.44 2.50 4.19
N GLU A 49 17.01 3.06 3.06
CA GLU A 49 15.97 4.11 3.05
C GLU A 49 14.57 3.49 3.19
N GLY A 50 13.63 4.29 3.70
CA GLY A 50 12.26 3.87 3.96
C GLY A 50 11.72 4.45 5.27
N LEU A 51 10.77 3.75 5.88
CA LEU A 51 10.15 4.15 7.15
C LEU A 51 9.78 2.94 8.02
N PRO A 52 9.60 3.11 9.34
CA PRO A 52 9.04 2.07 10.20
C PRO A 52 7.60 1.71 9.84
N LEU A 53 7.26 0.42 9.83
CA LEU A 53 5.89 -0.08 9.68
C LEU A 53 4.92 0.57 10.68
N ALA A 54 5.38 0.85 11.90
CA ALA A 54 4.59 1.52 12.92
C ALA A 54 4.09 2.90 12.45
N GLU A 55 4.92 3.68 11.74
CA GLU A 55 4.51 4.98 11.21
C GLU A 55 3.45 4.84 10.12
N HIS A 56 3.58 3.83 9.26
CA HIS A 56 2.54 3.51 8.28
C HIS A 56 1.22 3.11 8.96
N VAL A 57 1.27 2.20 9.94
CA VAL A 57 0.08 1.73 10.67
C VAL A 57 -0.60 2.90 11.39
N GLU A 58 0.16 3.75 12.07
CA GLU A 58 -0.37 4.93 12.75
C GLU A 58 -1.06 5.87 11.77
N ARG A 59 -0.39 6.20 10.65
CA ARG A 59 -0.97 7.05 9.62
C ARG A 59 -2.25 6.46 9.03
N GLN A 60 -2.30 5.14 8.81
CA GLN A 60 -3.42 4.46 8.18
C GLN A 60 -4.54 4.06 9.14
N ALA A 61 -4.41 4.34 10.45
CA ALA A 61 -5.33 3.84 11.47
C ALA A 61 -6.80 4.24 11.19
N TYR A 62 -7.03 5.51 10.83
CA TYR A 62 -8.39 6.00 10.55
C TYR A 62 -9.03 5.26 9.37
N ILE A 63 -8.38 5.27 8.20
CA ILE A 63 -8.94 4.68 6.98
C ILE A 63 -9.06 3.15 7.10
N SER A 64 -8.09 2.49 7.76
CA SER A 64 -8.16 1.06 8.05
C SER A 64 -9.39 0.72 8.89
N SER A 65 -9.68 1.51 9.93
CA SER A 65 -10.87 1.30 10.78
C SER A 65 -12.19 1.50 10.01
N VAL A 66 -12.21 2.37 8.99
CA VAL A 66 -13.37 2.55 8.12
C VAL A 66 -13.56 1.32 7.24
N PHE A 67 -12.49 0.86 6.58
CA PHE A 67 -12.52 -0.31 5.69
C PHE A 67 -12.89 -1.59 6.46
N GLU A 68 -12.31 -1.79 7.64
CA GLU A 68 -12.59 -2.94 8.52
C GLU A 68 -14.05 -3.00 8.95
N ARG A 69 -14.65 -1.85 9.31
CA ARG A 69 -16.08 -1.80 9.63
C ARG A 69 -16.96 -2.11 8.42
N ILE A 70 -16.60 -1.63 7.22
CA ILE A 70 -17.37 -1.91 6.00
C ILE A 70 -17.30 -3.41 5.66
N ALA A 71 -16.10 -4.00 5.67
CA ALA A 71 -15.90 -5.42 5.38
C ALA A 71 -16.58 -6.33 6.41
N ALA A 72 -16.57 -5.95 7.69
CA ALA A 72 -17.26 -6.71 8.73
C ALA A 72 -18.80 -6.69 8.59
N ALA A 73 -19.36 -5.67 7.93
CA ALA A 73 -20.80 -5.51 7.76
C ALA A 73 -21.38 -6.26 6.54
N ASP A 74 -20.55 -6.67 5.58
CA ASP A 74 -20.98 -7.37 4.36
C ASP A 74 -19.95 -8.45 3.95
N PRO A 75 -20.30 -9.74 4.00
CA PRO A 75 -19.36 -10.83 3.68
C PRO A 75 -18.92 -10.85 2.21
N GLY A 76 -19.57 -10.11 1.30
CA GLY A 76 -19.11 -9.93 -0.07
C GLY A 76 -18.20 -8.72 -0.28
N VAL A 77 -17.79 -8.07 0.81
CA VAL A 77 -16.73 -7.05 0.82
C VAL A 77 -15.48 -7.64 1.47
N GLN A 78 -14.36 -7.56 0.78
CA GLN A 78 -13.08 -8.11 1.25
C GLN A 78 -12.01 -7.02 1.32
N LEU A 79 -11.06 -7.17 2.24
CA LEU A 79 -9.92 -6.28 2.38
C LEU A 79 -8.68 -6.88 1.73
N MET A 80 -7.88 -6.02 1.10
CA MET A 80 -6.55 -6.36 0.63
C MET A 80 -5.54 -5.34 1.13
N ASP A 81 -4.33 -5.81 1.41
CA ASP A 81 -3.27 -4.97 1.95
C ASP A 81 -1.95 -5.22 1.20
N PRO A 82 -1.45 -4.24 0.43
CA PRO A 82 -0.16 -4.34 -0.24
C PRO A 82 1.02 -4.04 0.70
N ALA A 83 0.79 -3.38 1.84
CA ALA A 83 1.85 -2.91 2.72
C ALA A 83 2.76 -4.02 3.27
N PRO A 84 2.25 -5.22 3.63
CA PRO A 84 3.10 -6.33 4.06
C PRO A 84 4.24 -6.59 3.09
N LYS A 85 4.01 -6.55 1.77
CA LYS A 85 5.06 -6.77 0.75
C LYS A 85 6.18 -5.74 0.79
N LEU A 86 5.86 -4.50 1.12
CA LEU A 86 6.84 -3.42 1.21
C LEU A 86 7.55 -3.40 2.57
N CYS A 87 6.91 -3.96 3.61
CA CYS A 87 7.35 -3.89 5.00
C CYS A 87 7.78 -5.23 5.60
N GLU A 88 7.98 -6.29 4.79
CA GLU A 88 8.20 -7.67 5.24
C GLU A 88 9.38 -7.82 6.21
N THR A 89 10.39 -6.96 6.15
CA THR A 89 11.63 -7.12 6.95
C THR A 89 11.63 -6.24 8.19
N ASN A 90 11.69 -6.83 9.38
CA ASN A 90 12.01 -6.17 10.66
C ASN A 90 11.13 -4.94 11.00
N GLY A 91 9.91 -4.88 10.49
CA GLY A 91 9.04 -3.72 10.69
C GLY A 91 9.54 -2.46 9.97
N TRP A 92 10.24 -2.61 8.84
CA TRP A 92 10.72 -1.50 8.02
C TRP A 92 10.19 -1.62 6.59
N CYS A 93 9.56 -0.55 6.12
CA CYS A 93 8.99 -0.42 4.78
C CYS A 93 10.03 0.10 3.81
N ARG A 94 10.54 -0.79 2.94
CA ARG A 94 11.59 -0.48 1.97
C ARG A 94 11.06 0.34 0.81
N VAL A 95 11.95 1.14 0.21
CA VAL A 95 11.65 1.98 -0.96
C VAL A 95 12.53 1.66 -2.17
N GLU A 96 13.46 0.73 -2.02
CA GLU A 96 14.46 0.36 -3.02
C GLU A 96 14.58 -1.16 -3.08
N ARG A 97 14.79 -1.68 -4.29
CA ARG A 97 15.13 -3.08 -4.54
C ARG A 97 16.11 -3.21 -5.70
N ASP A 98 17.23 -3.86 -5.46
CA ASP A 98 18.27 -4.17 -6.46
C ASP A 98 18.73 -2.93 -7.27
N GLY A 99 18.91 -1.80 -6.57
CA GLY A 99 19.29 -0.49 -7.12
C GLY A 99 18.14 0.30 -7.75
N GLN A 100 16.90 -0.22 -7.71
CA GLN A 100 15.75 0.39 -8.37
C GLN A 100 14.75 0.96 -7.36
N SER A 101 14.25 2.17 -7.64
CA SER A 101 13.20 2.79 -6.84
C SER A 101 11.89 2.01 -6.97
N LEU A 102 11.28 1.67 -5.84
CA LEU A 102 9.93 1.09 -5.78
C LEU A 102 8.82 2.14 -5.97
N TYR A 103 9.17 3.42 -5.94
CA TYR A 103 8.24 4.55 -6.06
C TYR A 103 8.64 5.52 -7.18
N THR A 104 7.68 6.27 -7.73
CA THR A 104 7.94 7.40 -8.66
C THR A 104 8.04 8.74 -7.94
N ASP A 105 7.50 8.83 -6.74
CA ASP A 105 7.58 9.97 -5.83
C ASP A 105 7.56 9.47 -4.38
N ASP A 106 6.80 10.11 -3.50
CA ASP A 106 6.63 9.73 -2.09
C ASP A 106 5.52 8.69 -1.86
N ASN A 107 4.59 8.46 -2.81
CA ASN A 107 3.42 7.62 -2.57
C ASN A 107 2.98 6.73 -3.75
N HIS A 108 3.36 7.06 -4.99
CA HIS A 108 3.03 6.27 -6.17
C HIS A 108 4.11 5.20 -6.42
N LEU A 109 3.67 3.96 -6.68
CA LEU A 109 4.58 2.87 -7.03
C LEU A 109 5.13 3.05 -8.44
N SER A 110 6.42 2.73 -8.62
CA SER A 110 7.02 2.56 -9.94
C SER A 110 6.59 1.24 -10.58
N ALA A 111 6.88 1.03 -11.86
CA ALA A 111 6.65 -0.28 -12.50
C ALA A 111 7.36 -1.43 -11.77
N VAL A 112 8.53 -1.17 -11.18
CA VAL A 112 9.27 -2.14 -10.34
C VAL A 112 8.53 -2.36 -9.03
N GLY A 113 8.06 -1.29 -8.38
CA GLY A 113 7.24 -1.35 -7.17
C GLY A 113 5.94 -2.12 -7.37
N THR A 114 5.21 -1.84 -8.44
CA THR A 114 3.97 -2.54 -8.79
C THR A 114 4.23 -4.04 -8.96
N ARG A 115 5.21 -4.44 -9.77
CA ARG A 115 5.56 -5.86 -9.95
C ARG A 115 6.03 -6.51 -8.65
N TYR A 116 6.67 -5.75 -7.77
CA TYR A 116 7.11 -6.28 -6.49
C TYR A 116 5.95 -6.65 -5.57
N VAL A 117 4.91 -5.81 -5.55
CA VAL A 117 3.77 -6.03 -4.65
C VAL A 117 2.65 -6.85 -5.27
N GLU A 118 2.52 -6.91 -6.61
CA GLU A 118 1.34 -7.42 -7.34
C GLU A 118 0.81 -8.78 -6.87
N GLY A 119 1.65 -9.64 -6.28
CA GLY A 119 1.22 -10.89 -5.67
C GLY A 119 0.17 -10.73 -4.56
N PHE A 120 0.02 -9.54 -3.95
CA PHE A 120 -1.08 -9.26 -3.02
C PHE A 120 -2.46 -9.35 -3.67
N LEU A 121 -2.52 -9.20 -5.00
CA LEU A 121 -3.74 -9.30 -5.81
C LEU A 121 -4.13 -10.75 -6.11
N GLU A 122 -3.30 -11.75 -5.82
CA GLU A 122 -3.60 -13.15 -6.15
C GLU A 122 -5.04 -13.56 -5.76
N PRO A 123 -5.55 -13.23 -4.55
CA PRO A 123 -6.87 -13.69 -4.14
C PRO A 123 -8.02 -13.18 -5.02
N PHE A 124 -7.80 -12.14 -5.84
CA PHE A 124 -8.77 -11.68 -6.84
C PHE A 124 -9.12 -12.78 -7.85
N PHE A 125 -8.18 -13.67 -8.18
CA PHE A 125 -8.30 -14.59 -9.31
C PHE A 125 -8.84 -15.98 -8.93
N HIS A 126 -8.98 -16.27 -7.63
CA HIS A 126 -9.36 -17.59 -7.13
C HIS A 126 -10.76 -17.66 -6.50
N THR A 127 -11.60 -16.67 -6.77
CA THR A 127 -12.89 -16.49 -6.10
C THR A 127 -14.06 -16.28 -7.03
#